data_AF-A0A1M4EF26-F1
#
_entry.id   AF-A0A1M4EF26-F1
#
_cell.length_a   1.000
_cell.length_b   1.000
_cell.length_c   1.000
_cell.angle_alpha   90.00
_cell.angle_beta   90.00
_cell.angle_gamma   90.00
#
_symmetry.space_group_name_H-M   'P 1'
#
loop_
_entity.id
_entity.type
_entity.pdbx_description
1 polymer ?
#
loop_
_entity_poly.entity_id
_entity_poly.type
_entity_poly.pdbx_seq_one_letter_code
_entity_poly.pdbx_strand_id
1 'polypeptide(L)'
;MVTGGGPAGTCVPGDLENVPAGEPVLVRGAGRLLADLLAPLTVGRGGRFSRERGGELIYLPCGCEPFLYVGSQRGVPHHARPGYRLTGEARPRRFPDEGDARQATAKELAYAYYRELFTAHPARTRTTWAAFEPAFARAGQGGKEMRALVTRSVPRFADRLHLDRLERPLRGMRFGDLAGLQRWMHGYLAADLRRRADPGFSPDLALVRALEDARPRMAGDPWFEGLFGLLADGPSLSRQAELHALARAGIVTFIGAEPRIERDEDGWRASGPTVPGVTRARMLIEARHSQPGLPDARPEAEGTRLTAGEGDGPAPLPHRTGAVARAALSRLAGPPAHAAA
;
A
#
# COMPACT_ATOMS: atom_id res chain seq x y z
N MET A 1 11.39 29.16 -26.80
CA MET A 1 9.91 29.15 -26.90
C MET A 1 9.55 27.80 -27.47
N VAL A 2 9.25 26.82 -26.62
CA VAL A 2 8.88 25.46 -27.04
C VAL A 2 7.42 25.30 -26.68
N THR A 3 6.57 25.44 -27.69
CA THR A 3 5.15 25.11 -27.67
C THR A 3 5.01 23.62 -27.92
N GLY A 4 4.38 22.90 -27.00
CA GLY A 4 4.23 21.45 -27.07
C GLY A 4 2.97 20.99 -26.37
N GLY A 5 1.82 21.43 -26.89
CA GLY A 5 0.52 20.90 -26.52
C GLY A 5 0.36 19.47 -27.03
N GLY A 6 0.50 18.49 -26.14
CA GLY A 6 0.09 17.10 -26.36
C GLY A 6 -1.06 16.73 -25.41
N PRO A 7 -1.95 15.81 -25.80
CA PRO A 7 -3.05 15.35 -24.94
C PRO A 7 -2.50 14.68 -23.68
N ALA A 8 -3.30 14.61 -22.60
CA ALA A 8 -2.95 13.93 -21.36
C ALA A 8 -2.44 12.51 -21.65
N GLY A 9 -1.12 12.35 -21.63
CA GLY A 9 -0.43 11.17 -22.13
C GLY A 9 -0.27 10.12 -21.04
N THR A 10 -0.71 8.91 -21.35
CA THR A 10 -0.19 7.68 -20.74
C THR A 10 1.32 7.78 -20.66
N CYS A 11 1.86 7.83 -19.45
CA CYS A 11 3.26 7.74 -19.09
C CYS A 11 3.84 6.50 -19.76
N VAL A 12 4.44 6.71 -20.91
CA VAL A 12 5.34 5.75 -21.54
C VAL A 12 6.68 5.83 -20.81
N PRO A 13 7.49 4.75 -20.81
CA PRO A 13 8.77 4.70 -20.10
C PRO A 13 9.71 5.90 -20.36
N GLY A 14 9.64 6.53 -21.53
CA GLY A 14 10.44 7.70 -21.91
C GLY A 14 10.04 9.02 -21.23
N ASP A 15 8.82 9.14 -20.71
CA ASP A 15 8.39 10.39 -20.06
C ASP A 15 8.99 10.57 -18.66
N LEU A 16 9.35 9.47 -18.00
CA LEU A 16 9.94 9.46 -16.67
C LEU A 16 11.42 9.91 -16.67
N GLU A 17 12.05 9.95 -17.84
CA GLU A 17 13.41 10.48 -18.01
C GLU A 17 13.45 12.00 -17.76
N ASN A 18 12.35 12.70 -18.02
CA ASN A 18 12.24 14.15 -17.83
C ASN A 18 12.02 14.56 -16.36
N VAL A 19 11.86 13.61 -15.44
CA VAL A 19 11.71 13.91 -14.02
C VAL A 19 13.08 14.35 -13.46
N PRO A 20 13.24 15.58 -12.96
CA PRO A 20 14.55 16.06 -12.53
C PRO A 20 15.03 15.36 -11.25
N ALA A 21 16.36 15.16 -11.15
CA ALA A 21 17.00 14.61 -9.96
C ALA A 21 16.90 15.58 -8.78
N GLY A 22 16.73 15.06 -7.55
CA GLY A 22 16.74 15.84 -6.32
C GLY A 22 15.55 16.80 -6.12
N GLU A 23 14.60 16.82 -7.05
CA GLU A 23 13.42 17.69 -7.00
C GLU A 23 12.22 16.95 -6.40
N PRO A 24 11.35 17.64 -5.63
CA PRO A 24 10.10 17.08 -5.14
C PRO A 24 9.13 16.82 -6.29
N VAL A 25 8.53 15.63 -6.29
CA VAL A 25 7.51 15.19 -7.25
C VAL A 25 6.31 14.68 -6.48
N LEU A 26 5.13 15.25 -6.75
CA LEU A 26 3.89 14.75 -6.19
C LEU A 26 3.44 13.51 -6.97
N VAL A 27 3.00 12.48 -6.26
CA VAL A 27 2.46 11.26 -6.85
C VAL A 27 1.05 11.03 -6.30
N ARG A 28 0.06 11.02 -7.19
CA ARG A 28 -1.34 10.74 -6.84
C ARG A 28 -1.67 9.28 -7.12
N GLY A 29 -1.72 8.49 -6.06
CA GLY A 29 -2.00 7.06 -6.08
C GLY A 29 -0.88 6.28 -5.40
N ALA A 30 -1.27 5.34 -4.53
CA ALA A 30 -0.36 4.43 -3.84
C ALA A 30 -0.70 2.95 -4.16
N GLY A 31 -1.39 2.72 -5.28
CA GLY A 31 -1.81 1.39 -5.69
C GLY A 31 -0.74 0.66 -6.51
N ARG A 32 -1.17 -0.34 -7.29
CA ARG A 32 -0.29 -1.15 -8.15
C ARG A 32 0.67 -0.31 -9.00
N LEU A 33 0.16 0.73 -9.65
CA LEU A 33 0.93 1.62 -10.53
C LEU A 33 2.07 2.38 -9.82
N LEU A 34 2.02 2.54 -8.48
CA LEU A 34 3.14 3.14 -7.75
C LEU A 34 4.39 2.29 -7.90
N ALA A 35 4.27 0.95 -7.79
CA ALA A 35 5.41 0.05 -7.86
C ALA A 35 6.12 0.12 -9.22
N ASP A 36 5.36 0.34 -10.28
CA ASP A 36 5.87 0.47 -11.66
C ASP A 36 6.66 1.77 -11.87
N LEU A 37 6.36 2.83 -11.09
CA LEU A 37 7.10 4.10 -11.11
C LEU A 37 8.42 4.02 -10.35
N LEU A 38 8.50 3.19 -9.30
CA LEU A 38 9.68 3.16 -8.43
C LEU A 38 10.92 2.71 -9.20
N ALA A 39 10.83 1.62 -9.96
CA ALA A 39 11.97 1.04 -10.67
C ALA A 39 12.71 2.03 -11.60
N PRO A 40 12.05 2.70 -12.57
CA PRO A 40 12.71 3.64 -13.48
C PRO A 40 13.23 4.90 -12.76
N LEU A 41 12.58 5.35 -11.68
CA LEU A 41 12.96 6.55 -10.95
C LEU A 41 14.04 6.31 -9.87
N THR A 42 14.42 5.05 -9.64
CA THR A 42 15.36 4.66 -8.58
C THR A 42 16.53 3.86 -9.15
N VAL A 43 16.37 2.54 -9.28
CA VAL A 43 17.39 1.66 -9.85
C VAL A 43 17.71 1.99 -11.29
N GLY A 44 16.70 2.40 -12.08
CA GLY A 44 16.88 2.90 -13.45
C GLY A 44 17.80 4.12 -13.54
N ARG A 45 18.00 4.85 -12.43
CA ARG A 45 18.89 6.00 -12.32
C ARG A 45 20.23 5.68 -11.65
N GLY A 46 20.47 4.42 -11.32
CA GLY A 46 21.74 3.95 -10.76
C GLY A 46 21.77 3.71 -9.25
N GLY A 47 20.68 3.96 -8.54
CA GLY A 47 20.56 3.57 -7.13
C GLY A 47 20.41 2.06 -6.95
N ARG A 48 20.65 1.56 -5.73
CA ARG A 48 20.90 0.12 -5.53
C ARG A 48 20.28 -0.40 -4.25
N PHE A 49 19.68 -1.58 -4.32
CA PHE A 49 19.29 -2.32 -3.12
C PHE A 49 20.44 -3.20 -2.62
N SER A 50 20.68 -3.16 -1.31
CA SER A 50 21.62 -4.01 -0.59
C SER A 50 20.89 -4.71 0.55
N ARG A 51 21.27 -5.95 0.85
CA ARG A 51 20.79 -6.67 2.03
C ARG A 51 21.84 -6.62 3.13
N GLU A 52 21.46 -6.12 4.31
CA GLU A 52 22.34 -6.15 5.48
C GLU A 52 22.39 -7.53 6.13
N ARG A 53 23.36 -7.71 7.05
CA ARG A 53 23.41 -8.87 7.95
C ARG A 53 22.18 -8.81 8.87
N GLY A 54 21.18 -9.63 8.57
CA GLY A 54 19.86 -9.57 9.20
C GLY A 54 18.70 -9.67 8.20
N GLY A 55 19.01 -9.60 6.90
CA GLY A 55 18.03 -9.80 5.83
C GLY A 55 17.19 -8.57 5.49
N GLU A 56 17.32 -7.49 6.28
CA GLU A 56 16.68 -6.20 6.00
C GLU A 56 17.23 -5.60 4.70
N LEU A 57 16.31 -5.11 3.86
CA LEU A 57 16.63 -4.48 2.59
C LEU A 57 16.87 -2.98 2.83
N ILE A 58 17.99 -2.48 2.32
CA ILE A 58 18.36 -1.08 2.36
C ILE A 58 18.53 -0.57 0.94
N TYR A 59 18.07 0.65 0.70
CA TYR A 59 18.30 1.35 -0.54
C TYR A 59 19.47 2.32 -0.40
N LEU A 60 20.40 2.27 -1.35
CA LEU A 60 21.55 3.14 -1.48
C LEU A 60 21.27 4.11 -2.64
N PRO A 61 20.92 5.38 -2.34
CA PRO A 61 20.62 6.34 -3.39
C PRO A 61 21.89 6.71 -4.17
N CYS A 62 21.74 6.98 -5.47
CA CYS A 62 22.81 7.50 -6.31
C CYS A 62 22.85 9.04 -6.33
N GLY A 63 21.78 9.70 -5.89
CA GLY A 63 21.60 11.16 -5.95
C GLY A 63 20.90 11.64 -7.22
N CYS A 64 20.58 10.74 -8.14
CA CYS A 64 19.82 11.06 -9.37
C CYS A 64 18.31 10.83 -9.20
N GLU A 65 17.89 10.28 -8.06
CA GLU A 65 16.48 10.05 -7.76
C GLU A 65 15.73 11.36 -7.47
N PRO A 66 14.44 11.46 -7.85
CA PRO A 66 13.55 12.49 -7.33
C PRO A 66 13.08 12.16 -5.90
N PHE A 67 12.54 13.15 -5.20
CA PHE A 67 11.84 12.93 -3.93
C PHE A 67 10.34 12.76 -4.19
N LEU A 68 9.84 11.54 -4.02
CA LEU A 68 8.46 11.17 -4.33
C LEU A 68 7.55 11.41 -3.12
N TYR A 69 6.62 12.35 -3.25
CA TYR A 69 5.60 12.64 -2.24
C TYR A 69 4.29 11.96 -2.63
N VAL A 70 4.03 10.80 -2.02
CA VAL A 70 2.96 9.88 -2.42
C VAL A 70 1.71 10.10 -1.57
N GLY A 71 0.60 10.41 -2.24
CA GLY A 71 -0.70 10.59 -1.63
C GLY A 71 -1.76 9.68 -2.22
N SER A 72 -2.67 9.15 -1.41
CA SER A 72 -3.79 8.32 -1.89
C SER A 72 -5.04 8.53 -1.04
N GLN A 73 -6.20 8.05 -1.51
CA GLN A 73 -7.43 8.16 -0.69
C GLN A 73 -7.30 7.45 0.65
N ARG A 74 -6.61 6.30 0.72
CA ARG A 74 -6.38 5.56 1.98
C ARG A 74 -5.16 6.06 2.75
N GLY A 75 -4.26 6.77 2.06
CA GLY A 75 -2.98 7.27 2.56
C GLY A 75 -1.92 6.20 2.84
N VAL A 76 -2.22 4.92 2.60
CA VAL A 76 -1.28 3.79 2.66
C VAL A 76 -1.16 3.15 1.27
N PRO A 77 -0.04 2.45 0.99
CA PRO A 77 0.07 1.63 -0.22
C PRO A 77 -0.72 0.32 -0.09
N HIS A 78 -0.87 -0.40 -1.20
CA HIS A 78 -1.43 -1.75 -1.19
C HIS A 78 -0.61 -2.70 -0.29
N HIS A 79 -1.27 -3.71 0.27
CA HIS A 79 -0.60 -4.73 1.07
C HIS A 79 0.18 -5.69 0.18
N ALA A 80 1.26 -6.27 0.70
CA ALA A 80 1.92 -7.36 0.00
C ALA A 80 0.97 -8.56 -0.16
N ARG A 81 1.06 -9.24 -1.31
CA ARG A 81 0.37 -10.53 -1.50
C ARG A 81 0.93 -11.56 -0.50
N PRO A 82 0.06 -12.29 0.22
CA PRO A 82 0.49 -13.37 1.12
C PRO A 82 1.41 -14.38 0.43
N GLY A 83 2.56 -14.68 1.03
CA GLY A 83 3.56 -15.61 0.49
C GLY A 83 3.36 -17.08 0.85
N TYR A 84 2.25 -17.42 1.49
CA TYR A 84 1.96 -18.75 2.05
C TYR A 84 0.73 -19.40 1.38
N ARG A 85 0.48 -20.66 1.72
CA ARG A 85 -0.71 -21.41 1.27
C ARG A 85 -1.78 -21.44 2.38
N LEU A 86 -3.02 -21.72 1.98
CA LEU A 86 -4.06 -22.05 2.94
C LEU A 86 -3.69 -23.35 3.66
N THR A 87 -3.97 -23.40 4.96
CA THR A 87 -3.65 -24.55 5.81
C THR A 87 -4.93 -25.26 6.26
N GLY A 88 -6.05 -24.53 6.33
CA GLY A 88 -7.35 -25.04 6.71
C GLY A 88 -8.33 -25.15 5.54
N GLU A 89 -9.62 -25.09 5.87
CA GLU A 89 -10.70 -25.28 4.90
C GLU A 89 -11.42 -23.97 4.54
N ALA A 90 -10.74 -23.03 3.88
CA ALA A 90 -11.40 -21.83 3.39
C ALA A 90 -12.35 -22.13 2.21
N ARG A 91 -13.54 -22.71 2.47
CA ARG A 91 -14.59 -22.85 1.47
C ARG A 91 -15.53 -21.66 1.49
N PRO A 92 -15.87 -21.09 0.32
CA PRO A 92 -16.85 -20.01 0.23
C PRO A 92 -18.21 -20.49 0.71
N ARG A 93 -18.94 -19.60 1.37
CA ARG A 93 -20.36 -19.75 1.72
C ARG A 93 -21.04 -18.44 1.42
N ARG A 94 -22.20 -18.51 0.76
CA ARG A 94 -23.01 -17.35 0.41
C ARG A 94 -23.98 -16.99 1.54
N PHE A 95 -24.29 -15.70 1.65
CA PHE A 95 -25.28 -15.18 2.61
C PHE A 95 -26.28 -14.25 1.88
N PRO A 96 -27.12 -14.78 0.98
CA PRO A 96 -28.01 -13.96 0.15
C PRO A 96 -29.08 -13.22 0.97
N ASP A 97 -29.46 -13.74 2.14
CA ASP A 97 -30.47 -13.14 3.02
C ASP A 97 -29.90 -12.01 3.92
N GLU A 98 -28.62 -11.68 3.75
CA GLU A 98 -27.92 -10.69 4.58
C GLU A 98 -28.01 -9.29 3.98
N GLY A 99 -28.97 -8.50 4.44
CA GLY A 99 -29.04 -7.06 4.16
C GLY A 99 -28.89 -6.71 2.67
N ASP A 100 -27.97 -5.80 2.37
CA ASP A 100 -27.59 -5.45 0.99
C ASP A 100 -26.38 -6.28 0.47
N ALA A 101 -26.07 -6.15 -0.82
CA ALA A 101 -24.97 -6.88 -1.45
C ALA A 101 -23.59 -6.66 -0.79
N ARG A 102 -23.33 -5.47 -0.21
CA ARG A 102 -22.08 -5.21 0.52
C ARG A 102 -22.08 -5.91 1.86
N GLN A 103 -23.19 -5.89 2.60
CA GLN A 103 -23.33 -6.60 3.87
C GLN A 103 -23.20 -8.11 3.68
N ALA A 104 -23.90 -8.67 2.69
CA ALA A 104 -23.75 -10.07 2.29
C ALA A 104 -22.29 -10.40 1.96
N THR A 105 -21.66 -9.64 1.07
CA THR A 105 -20.26 -9.88 0.69
C THR A 105 -19.31 -9.75 1.89
N ALA A 106 -19.47 -8.73 2.74
CA ALA A 106 -18.65 -8.57 3.93
C ALA A 106 -18.80 -9.75 4.92
N LYS A 107 -19.98 -10.37 4.98
CA LYS A 107 -20.23 -11.59 5.77
C LYS A 107 -19.57 -12.82 5.13
N GLU A 108 -19.62 -12.95 3.81
CA GLU A 108 -18.92 -14.00 3.05
C GLU A 108 -17.40 -13.93 3.28
N LEU A 109 -16.82 -12.73 3.20
CA LEU A 109 -15.42 -12.46 3.48
C LEU A 109 -15.03 -12.83 4.92
N ALA A 110 -15.84 -12.41 5.89
CA ALA A 110 -15.61 -12.73 7.30
C ALA A 110 -15.75 -14.23 7.59
N TYR A 111 -16.70 -14.91 6.95
CA TYR A 111 -16.88 -16.34 7.07
C TYR A 111 -15.64 -17.11 6.59
N ALA A 112 -15.12 -16.78 5.40
CA ALA A 112 -13.91 -17.42 4.87
C ALA A 112 -12.70 -17.20 5.79
N TYR A 113 -12.53 -15.98 6.29
CA TYR A 113 -11.48 -15.63 7.25
C TYR A 113 -11.56 -16.47 8.54
N TYR A 114 -12.73 -16.50 9.19
CA TYR A 114 -12.88 -17.23 10.45
C TYR A 114 -12.84 -18.73 10.24
N ARG A 115 -13.35 -19.27 9.13
CA ARG A 115 -13.25 -20.70 8.87
C ARG A 115 -11.80 -21.15 8.79
N GLU A 116 -10.95 -20.41 8.07
CA GLU A 116 -9.51 -20.69 8.04
C GLU A 116 -8.88 -20.54 9.43
N LEU A 117 -9.21 -19.48 10.18
CA LEU A 117 -8.66 -19.29 11.53
C LEU A 117 -8.98 -20.47 12.46
N PHE A 118 -10.24 -20.91 12.50
CA PHE A 118 -10.68 -21.97 13.41
C PHE A 118 -10.17 -23.36 13.00
N THR A 119 -9.99 -23.61 11.70
CA THR A 119 -9.58 -24.93 11.19
C THR A 119 -8.06 -25.07 11.12
N ALA A 120 -7.34 -24.04 10.70
CA ALA A 120 -5.87 -24.05 10.62
C ALA A 120 -5.19 -23.71 11.94
N HIS A 121 -5.81 -22.87 12.78
CA HIS A 121 -5.20 -22.34 14.00
C HIS A 121 -6.09 -22.53 15.24
N PRO A 122 -6.57 -23.75 15.56
CA PRO A 122 -7.51 -23.98 16.66
C PRO A 122 -6.97 -23.53 18.03
N ALA A 123 -5.64 -23.51 18.22
CA ALA A 123 -5.01 -23.01 19.44
C ALA A 123 -5.21 -21.49 19.68
N ARG A 124 -5.65 -20.75 18.66
CA ARG A 124 -5.95 -19.30 18.72
C ARG A 124 -7.43 -19.00 18.93
N THR A 125 -8.27 -20.04 19.07
CA THR A 125 -9.71 -19.89 19.32
C THR A 125 -10.08 -20.57 20.64
N ARG A 126 -11.18 -20.13 21.25
CA ARG A 126 -11.71 -20.70 22.51
C ARG A 126 -12.75 -21.79 22.30
N THR A 127 -13.19 -21.97 21.06
CA THR A 127 -14.21 -22.96 20.67
C THR A 127 -13.88 -23.55 19.31
N THR A 128 -14.61 -24.57 18.90
CA THR A 128 -14.45 -25.23 17.60
C THR A 128 -15.26 -24.52 16.51
N TRP A 129 -14.89 -24.75 15.25
CA TRP A 129 -15.66 -24.25 14.11
C TRP A 129 -17.12 -24.72 14.16
N ALA A 130 -17.35 -26.00 14.47
CA ALA A 130 -18.68 -26.59 14.54
C ALA A 130 -19.60 -25.91 15.58
N ALA A 131 -19.06 -25.43 16.69
CA ALA A 131 -19.81 -24.68 17.68
C ALA A 131 -19.95 -23.19 17.33
N PHE A 132 -18.97 -22.61 16.65
CA PHE A 132 -18.97 -21.19 16.26
C PHE A 132 -19.89 -20.89 15.08
N GLU A 133 -19.84 -21.74 14.05
CA GLU A 133 -20.44 -21.49 12.74
C GLU A 133 -21.97 -21.24 12.80
N PRO A 134 -22.79 -22.03 13.50
CA PRO A 134 -24.24 -21.81 13.51
C PRO A 134 -24.65 -20.50 14.21
N ALA A 135 -23.87 -20.05 15.20
CA ALA A 135 -24.08 -18.76 15.84
C ALA A 135 -23.63 -17.61 14.93
N PHE A 136 -22.53 -17.78 14.22
CA PHE A 136 -22.02 -16.79 13.26
C PHE A 136 -22.98 -16.61 12.07
N ALA A 137 -23.49 -17.71 11.51
CA ALA A 137 -24.40 -17.67 10.37
C ALA A 137 -25.71 -16.94 10.68
N ARG A 138 -26.25 -17.09 11.90
CA ARG A 138 -27.47 -16.41 12.36
C ARG A 138 -27.26 -14.94 12.71
N ALA A 139 -26.08 -14.57 13.21
CA ALA A 139 -25.81 -13.20 13.61
C ALA A 139 -25.70 -12.28 12.38
N GLY A 140 -26.37 -11.13 12.41
CA GLY A 140 -26.29 -10.12 11.35
C GLY A 140 -24.89 -9.52 11.22
N GLN A 141 -24.48 -9.21 9.99
CA GLN A 141 -23.18 -8.69 9.64
C GLN A 141 -22.89 -7.39 10.39
N GLY A 142 -21.76 -7.35 11.10
CA GLY A 142 -21.36 -6.18 11.90
C GLY A 142 -22.30 -5.90 13.08
N GLY A 143 -23.26 -6.78 13.40
CA GLY A 143 -24.20 -6.63 14.50
C GLY A 143 -23.55 -6.79 15.89
N LYS A 144 -24.28 -6.40 16.94
CA LYS A 144 -23.83 -6.59 18.34
C LYS A 144 -23.56 -8.07 18.65
N GLU A 145 -24.43 -8.96 18.18
CA GLU A 145 -24.32 -10.41 18.39
C GLU A 145 -23.05 -10.98 17.75
N MET A 146 -22.78 -10.65 16.49
CA MET A 146 -21.59 -11.08 15.76
C MET A 146 -20.31 -10.59 16.47
N ARG A 147 -20.25 -9.30 16.84
CA ARG A 147 -19.10 -8.73 17.55
C ARG A 147 -18.85 -9.42 18.90
N ALA A 148 -19.91 -9.69 19.65
CA ALA A 148 -19.81 -10.37 20.94
C ALA A 148 -19.36 -11.83 20.77
N LEU A 149 -19.89 -12.54 19.76
CA LEU A 149 -19.48 -13.90 19.41
C LEU A 149 -17.99 -13.96 19.04
N VAL A 150 -17.54 -13.09 18.13
CA VAL A 150 -16.13 -12.99 17.72
C VAL A 150 -15.24 -12.69 18.91
N THR A 151 -15.61 -11.70 19.74
CA THR A 151 -14.81 -11.30 20.91
C THR A 151 -14.66 -12.42 21.92
N ARG A 152 -15.73 -13.19 22.19
CA ARG A 152 -15.68 -14.33 23.10
C ARG A 152 -14.89 -15.50 22.53
N SER A 153 -14.93 -15.72 21.22
CA SER A 153 -14.37 -16.92 20.57
C SER A 153 -12.92 -16.74 20.10
N VAL A 154 -12.53 -15.51 19.76
CA VAL A 154 -11.19 -15.14 19.26
C VAL A 154 -10.54 -14.17 20.27
N PRO A 155 -9.74 -14.66 21.23
CA PRO A 155 -9.22 -13.84 22.33
C PRO A 155 -8.23 -12.77 21.87
N ARG A 156 -7.35 -13.09 20.91
CA ARG A 156 -6.33 -12.15 20.42
C ARG A 156 -6.96 -11.11 19.50
N PHE A 157 -6.74 -9.83 19.79
CA PHE A 157 -7.26 -8.74 18.98
C PHE A 157 -6.74 -8.79 17.52
N ALA A 158 -5.48 -9.18 17.33
CA ALA A 158 -4.83 -9.26 16.01
C ALA A 158 -5.42 -10.34 15.08
N ASP A 159 -6.23 -11.25 15.62
CA ASP A 159 -6.87 -12.37 14.92
C ASP A 159 -8.34 -12.09 14.62
N ARG A 160 -8.84 -10.91 15.01
CA ARG A 160 -10.21 -10.47 14.72
C ARG A 160 -10.20 -9.68 13.42
N LEU A 161 -11.08 -10.06 12.50
CA LEU A 161 -11.24 -9.33 11.25
C LEU A 161 -11.96 -8.00 11.51
N HIS A 162 -11.30 -6.90 11.15
CA HIS A 162 -11.83 -5.55 11.21
C HIS A 162 -11.76 -4.91 9.81
N LEU A 163 -12.74 -5.20 8.96
CA LEU A 163 -12.76 -4.73 7.56
C LEU A 163 -12.63 -3.21 7.46
N ASP A 164 -13.35 -2.45 8.29
CA ASP A 164 -13.26 -0.97 8.29
C ASP A 164 -11.85 -0.46 8.58
N ARG A 165 -11.11 -1.13 9.47
CA ARG A 165 -9.73 -0.77 9.82
C ARG A 165 -8.75 -1.14 8.71
N LEU A 166 -9.02 -2.23 8.00
CA LEU A 166 -8.23 -2.61 6.83
C LEU A 166 -8.48 -1.62 5.68
N GLU A 167 -9.73 -1.29 5.39
CA GLU A 167 -10.08 -0.40 4.27
C GLU A 167 -9.51 1.01 4.45
N ARG A 168 -9.53 1.54 5.68
CA ARG A 168 -9.12 2.92 5.97
C ARG A 168 -8.28 3.01 7.26
N PRO A 169 -7.00 2.60 7.21
CA PRO A 169 -6.16 2.52 8.41
C PRO A 169 -5.84 3.87 9.03
N LEU A 170 -5.83 4.95 8.23
CA LEU A 170 -5.62 6.32 8.69
C LEU A 170 -6.90 7.06 9.09
N ARG A 171 -8.07 6.41 9.04
CA ARG A 171 -9.35 7.07 9.35
C ARG A 171 -9.36 7.60 10.78
N GLY A 172 -9.57 8.91 10.91
CA GLY A 172 -9.62 9.59 12.20
C GLY A 172 -8.25 9.83 12.85
N MET A 173 -7.16 9.46 12.18
CA MET A 173 -5.80 9.74 12.65
C MET A 173 -5.35 11.14 12.21
N ARG A 174 -4.67 11.84 13.11
CA ARG A 174 -3.98 13.11 12.84
C ARG A 174 -2.60 13.08 13.44
N PHE A 175 -1.61 13.49 12.68
CA PHE A 175 -0.22 13.59 13.13
C PHE A 175 0.16 15.07 13.28
N GLY A 176 1.09 15.35 14.20
CA GLY A 176 1.59 16.71 14.40
C GLY A 176 2.44 17.22 13.23
N ASP A 177 3.10 16.30 12.52
CA ASP A 177 4.00 16.61 11.41
C ASP A 177 4.16 15.39 10.45
N LEU A 178 4.84 15.62 9.34
CA LEU A 178 5.10 14.60 8.33
C LEU A 178 6.01 13.49 8.86
N ALA A 179 6.94 13.81 9.76
CA ALA A 179 7.83 12.85 10.39
C ALA A 179 7.06 11.84 11.27
N GLY A 180 6.03 12.29 11.99
CA GLY A 180 5.12 11.44 12.74
C GLY A 180 4.37 10.47 11.87
N LEU A 181 3.87 10.93 10.71
CA LEU A 181 3.26 10.05 9.72
C LEU A 181 4.27 9.03 9.18
N GLN A 182 5.50 9.43 8.84
CA GLN A 182 6.51 8.49 8.32
C GLN A 182 6.86 7.42 9.36
N ARG A 183 7.03 7.77 10.65
CA ARG A 183 7.26 6.79 11.72
C ARG A 183 6.14 5.76 11.80
N TRP A 184 4.89 6.20 11.75
CA TRP A 184 3.75 5.28 11.72
C TRP A 184 3.74 4.42 10.45
N MET A 185 4.02 5.02 9.28
CA MET A 185 4.02 4.34 8.00
C MET A 185 5.10 3.24 7.92
N HIS A 186 6.31 3.50 8.40
CA HIS A 186 7.35 2.46 8.48
C HIS A 186 6.91 1.29 9.37
N GLY A 187 6.30 1.58 10.52
CA GLY A 187 5.71 0.55 11.38
C GLY A 187 4.61 -0.24 10.68
N TYR A 188 3.75 0.43 9.91
CA TYR A 188 2.68 -0.18 9.12
C TYR A 188 3.22 -1.13 8.05
N LEU A 189 4.18 -0.66 7.23
CA LEU A 189 4.81 -1.46 6.17
C LEU A 189 5.58 -2.66 6.74
N ALA A 190 6.32 -2.46 7.83
CA ALA A 190 7.04 -3.54 8.51
C ALA A 190 6.08 -4.58 9.13
N ALA A 191 4.93 -4.14 9.64
CA ALA A 191 3.90 -5.05 10.16
C ALA A 191 3.24 -5.85 9.03
N ASP A 192 2.91 -5.22 7.90
CA ASP A 192 2.39 -5.91 6.72
C ASP A 192 3.39 -6.95 6.19
N LEU A 193 4.65 -6.56 5.96
CA LEU A 193 5.68 -7.50 5.48
C LEU A 193 5.83 -8.74 6.38
N ARG A 194 5.88 -8.56 7.71
CA ARG A 194 5.95 -9.69 8.65
C ARG A 194 4.70 -10.55 8.59
N ARG A 195 3.52 -9.93 8.59
CA ARG A 195 2.23 -10.63 8.58
C ARG A 195 2.03 -11.44 7.29
N ARG A 196 2.42 -10.88 6.14
CA ARG A 196 2.27 -11.51 4.82
C ARG A 196 3.31 -12.58 4.52
N ALA A 197 4.38 -12.66 5.31
CA ALA A 197 5.41 -13.70 5.22
C ALA A 197 5.20 -14.86 6.20
N ASP A 198 4.27 -14.74 7.16
CA ASP A 198 4.05 -15.73 8.22
C ASP A 198 2.79 -16.58 7.95
N PRO A 199 2.93 -17.91 7.70
CA PRO A 199 1.79 -18.81 7.51
C PRO A 199 0.79 -18.84 8.68
N GLY A 200 1.19 -18.39 9.87
CA GLY A 200 0.31 -18.11 11.00
C GLY A 200 -0.84 -17.16 10.64
N PHE A 201 -0.73 -16.36 9.57
CA PHE A 201 -1.77 -15.48 9.09
C PHE A 201 -2.47 -16.00 7.81
N SER A 202 -2.52 -17.33 7.63
CA SER A 202 -3.32 -17.96 6.57
C SER A 202 -4.78 -17.46 6.43
N PRO A 203 -5.49 -17.01 7.49
CA PRO A 203 -6.81 -16.37 7.36
C PRO A 203 -6.84 -15.15 6.44
N ASP A 204 -5.74 -14.41 6.35
CA ASP A 204 -5.65 -13.27 5.45
C ASP A 204 -5.66 -13.70 3.97
N LEU A 205 -5.10 -14.88 3.64
CA LEU A 205 -5.20 -15.44 2.29
C LEU A 205 -6.62 -15.95 2.02
N ALA A 206 -7.30 -16.52 3.01
CA ALA A 206 -8.70 -16.92 2.88
C ALA A 206 -9.60 -15.71 2.54
N LEU A 207 -9.33 -14.56 3.15
CA LEU A 207 -9.98 -13.30 2.82
C LEU A 207 -9.72 -12.88 1.36
N VAL A 208 -8.47 -12.97 0.88
CA VAL A 208 -8.12 -12.67 -0.51
C VAL A 208 -8.83 -13.61 -1.49
N ARG A 209 -8.89 -14.92 -1.20
CA ARG A 209 -9.63 -15.88 -2.05
C ARG A 209 -11.13 -15.61 -2.09
N ALA A 210 -11.72 -15.19 -0.97
CA ALA A 210 -13.12 -14.80 -0.92
C ALA A 210 -13.38 -13.49 -1.70
N LEU A 211 -12.43 -12.56 -1.72
CA LEU A 211 -12.48 -11.38 -2.58
C LEU A 211 -12.43 -11.77 -4.06
N GLU A 212 -11.53 -12.68 -4.45
CA GLU A 212 -11.46 -13.17 -5.84
C GLU A 212 -12.77 -13.84 -6.28
N ASP A 213 -13.39 -14.66 -5.43
CA ASP A 213 -14.68 -15.31 -5.69
C ASP A 213 -15.84 -14.31 -5.82
N ALA A 214 -15.85 -13.25 -4.99
CA ALA A 214 -16.91 -12.26 -4.99
C ALA A 214 -16.80 -11.25 -6.16
N ARG A 215 -15.60 -11.09 -6.76
CA ARG A 215 -15.32 -10.04 -7.75
C ARG A 215 -16.28 -10.00 -8.94
N PRO A 216 -16.65 -11.12 -9.60
CA PRO A 216 -17.56 -11.07 -10.74
C PRO A 216 -18.93 -10.46 -10.41
N ARG A 217 -19.38 -10.58 -9.15
CA ARG A 217 -20.69 -10.07 -8.68
C ARG A 217 -20.62 -8.63 -8.17
N MET A 218 -19.46 -8.24 -7.66
CA MET A 218 -19.23 -6.94 -7.03
C MET A 218 -18.51 -5.96 -7.94
N ALA A 219 -18.30 -6.32 -9.21
CA ALA A 219 -17.60 -5.51 -10.18
C ALA A 219 -18.21 -4.11 -10.27
N GLY A 220 -17.36 -3.10 -10.14
CA GLY A 220 -17.76 -1.69 -10.19
C GLY A 220 -18.29 -1.11 -8.88
N ASP A 221 -18.50 -1.91 -7.83
CA ASP A 221 -18.82 -1.37 -6.51
C ASP A 221 -17.58 -0.68 -5.89
N PRO A 222 -17.62 0.64 -5.58
CA PRO A 222 -16.43 1.37 -5.16
C PRO A 222 -15.80 0.88 -3.84
N TRP A 223 -16.63 0.40 -2.91
CA TRP A 223 -16.14 -0.18 -1.65
C TRP A 223 -15.39 -1.48 -1.93
N PHE A 224 -15.99 -2.35 -2.74
CA PHE A 224 -15.41 -3.64 -3.08
C PHE A 224 -14.12 -3.49 -3.91
N GLU A 225 -14.14 -2.72 -5.00
CA GLU A 225 -12.95 -2.48 -5.84
C GLU A 225 -11.80 -1.88 -5.03
N GLY A 226 -12.15 -0.98 -4.09
CA GLY A 226 -11.21 -0.40 -3.17
C GLY A 226 -10.54 -1.42 -2.23
N LEU A 227 -11.33 -2.31 -1.63
CA LEU A 227 -10.85 -3.38 -0.75
C LEU A 227 -10.07 -4.44 -1.53
N PHE A 228 -10.56 -4.82 -2.72
CA PHE A 228 -9.91 -5.75 -3.64
C PHE A 228 -8.54 -5.23 -4.05
N GLY A 229 -8.46 -3.97 -4.50
CA GLY A 229 -7.19 -3.34 -4.85
C GLY A 229 -6.18 -3.38 -3.70
N LEU A 230 -6.62 -3.00 -2.50
CA LEU A 230 -5.76 -2.96 -1.32
C LEU A 230 -5.21 -4.33 -0.91
N LEU A 231 -6.03 -5.38 -0.95
CA LEU A 231 -5.71 -6.68 -0.35
C LEU A 231 -5.31 -7.76 -1.36
N ALA A 232 -5.88 -7.75 -2.56
CA ALA A 232 -5.70 -8.79 -3.57
C ALA A 232 -4.78 -8.35 -4.71
N ASP A 233 -4.84 -7.09 -5.13
CA ASP A 233 -4.00 -6.51 -6.21
C ASP A 233 -2.74 -5.82 -5.65
N GLY A 234 -2.14 -6.47 -4.65
CA GLY A 234 -0.95 -6.02 -3.98
C GLY A 234 0.36 -6.37 -4.71
N PRO A 235 1.47 -5.68 -4.40
CA PRO A 235 2.79 -6.09 -4.85
C PRO A 235 3.22 -7.43 -4.25
N SER A 236 4.29 -8.04 -4.78
CA SER A 236 4.95 -9.17 -4.09
C SER A 236 5.64 -8.72 -2.80
N LEU A 237 5.95 -9.66 -1.89
CA LEU A 237 6.72 -9.38 -0.67
C LEU A 237 8.04 -8.64 -0.95
N SER A 238 8.78 -9.06 -2.00
CA SER A 238 10.03 -8.40 -2.39
C SER A 238 9.80 -6.95 -2.81
N ARG A 239 8.77 -6.68 -3.62
CA ARG A 239 8.41 -5.33 -4.06
C ARG A 239 7.94 -4.44 -2.92
N GLN A 240 7.19 -4.99 -1.97
CA GLN A 240 6.80 -4.26 -0.77
C GLN A 240 8.01 -3.93 0.12
N ALA A 241 8.99 -4.84 0.21
CA ALA A 241 10.24 -4.60 0.92
C ALA A 241 11.08 -3.50 0.25
N GLU A 242 11.12 -3.46 -1.09
CA GLU A 242 11.74 -2.38 -1.86
C GLU A 242 11.08 -1.03 -1.58
N LEU A 243 9.74 -0.96 -1.61
CA LEU A 243 9.01 0.27 -1.26
C LEU A 243 9.32 0.72 0.17
N HIS A 244 9.35 -0.20 1.14
CA HIS A 244 9.69 0.13 2.52
C HIS A 244 11.15 0.65 2.64
N ALA A 245 12.09 0.04 1.93
CA ALA A 245 13.49 0.49 1.91
C ALA A 245 13.63 1.88 1.27
N LEU A 246 12.92 2.15 0.18
CA LEU A 246 12.87 3.48 -0.46
C LEU A 246 12.26 4.54 0.46
N ALA A 247 11.21 4.17 1.21
CA ALA A 247 10.61 5.07 2.19
C ALA A 247 11.58 5.38 3.33
N ARG A 248 12.31 4.38 3.84
CA ARG A 248 13.34 4.59 4.88
C ARG A 248 14.51 5.44 4.40
N ALA A 249 14.86 5.35 3.11
CA ALA A 249 15.88 6.17 2.48
C ALA A 249 15.42 7.62 2.18
N GLY A 250 14.14 7.96 2.45
CA GLY A 250 13.59 9.28 2.19
C GLY A 250 13.24 9.56 0.71
N ILE A 251 13.42 8.56 -0.18
CA ILE A 251 13.06 8.69 -1.60
C ILE A 251 11.55 8.69 -1.77
N VAL A 252 10.82 7.91 -0.95
CA VAL A 252 9.36 7.89 -0.92
C VAL A 252 8.86 8.44 0.40
N THR A 253 8.08 9.51 0.35
CA THR A 253 7.46 10.14 1.52
C THR A 253 5.94 10.11 1.36
N PHE A 254 5.24 9.51 2.31
CA PHE A 254 3.77 9.45 2.24
C PHE A 254 3.15 10.71 2.84
N ILE A 255 2.25 11.37 2.11
CA ILE A 255 1.62 12.63 2.56
C ILE A 255 0.24 12.43 3.23
N GLY A 256 -0.17 11.17 3.41
CA GLY A 256 -1.37 10.80 4.17
C GLY A 256 -2.61 10.55 3.31
N ALA A 257 -3.74 10.38 3.99
CA ALA A 257 -5.02 10.05 3.38
C ALA A 257 -5.74 11.30 2.86
N GLU A 258 -6.48 11.10 1.77
CA GLU A 258 -7.36 12.09 1.15
C GLU A 258 -6.67 13.45 0.84
N PRO A 259 -5.49 13.44 0.18
CA PRO A 259 -4.82 14.68 -0.19
C PRO A 259 -5.63 15.42 -1.26
N ARG A 260 -5.85 16.71 -1.05
CA ARG A 260 -6.26 17.66 -2.07
C ARG A 260 -5.00 18.11 -2.80
N ILE A 261 -4.96 17.86 -4.10
CA ILE A 261 -3.86 18.27 -4.97
C ILE A 261 -4.41 19.34 -5.91
N GLU A 262 -3.79 20.51 -5.87
CA GLU A 262 -4.19 21.68 -6.64
C GLU A 262 -2.99 22.22 -7.40
N ARG A 263 -3.25 22.84 -8.53
CA ARG A 263 -2.24 23.58 -9.28
C ARG A 263 -2.07 24.98 -8.70
N ASP A 264 -0.83 25.45 -8.73
CA ASP A 264 -0.42 26.79 -8.32
C ASP A 264 0.37 27.47 -9.45
N GLU A 265 0.70 28.76 -9.30
CA GLU A 265 1.52 29.51 -10.29
C GLU A 265 2.89 28.83 -10.52
N ASP A 266 3.50 28.30 -9.45
CA ASP A 266 4.84 27.69 -9.45
C ASP A 266 4.84 26.15 -9.58
N GLY A 267 3.68 25.51 -9.79
CA GLY A 267 3.58 24.05 -9.94
C GLY A 267 2.36 23.44 -9.25
N TRP A 268 2.60 22.51 -8.32
CA TRP A 268 1.58 21.73 -7.63
C TRP A 268 1.72 21.83 -6.12
N ARG A 269 0.59 21.87 -5.43
CA ARG A 269 0.50 21.81 -3.97
C ARG A 269 -0.43 20.69 -3.53
N ALA A 270 -0.03 19.98 -2.48
CA ALA A 270 -0.84 18.96 -1.84
C ALA A 270 -1.02 19.28 -0.36
N SER A 271 -2.26 19.19 0.12
CA SER A 271 -2.62 19.32 1.53
C SER A 271 -3.66 18.26 1.89
N GLY A 272 -3.76 17.87 3.16
CA GLY A 272 -4.70 16.83 3.57
C GLY A 272 -5.04 16.87 5.05
N PRO A 273 -6.07 16.13 5.48
CA PRO A 273 -6.51 16.11 6.86
C PRO A 273 -5.57 15.35 7.82
N THR A 274 -4.67 14.51 7.28
CA THR A 274 -3.84 13.58 8.06
C THR A 274 -2.65 14.29 8.74
N VAL A 275 -2.06 15.28 8.06
CA VAL A 275 -0.86 15.99 8.49
C VAL A 275 -1.04 17.48 8.17
N PRO A 276 -0.72 18.41 9.09
CA PRO A 276 -0.76 19.84 8.79
C PRO A 276 0.32 20.25 7.79
N GLY A 277 0.05 21.32 7.04
CA GLY A 277 0.99 21.91 6.08
C GLY A 277 0.69 21.60 4.62
N VAL A 278 1.58 22.05 3.75
CA VAL A 278 1.46 21.94 2.30
C VAL A 278 2.75 21.37 1.74
N THR A 279 2.64 20.31 0.94
CA THR A 279 3.75 19.77 0.15
C THR A 279 3.72 20.39 -1.24
N ARG A 280 4.84 20.97 -1.69
CA ARG A 280 4.94 21.58 -3.02
C ARG A 280 5.86 20.76 -3.92
N ALA A 281 5.51 20.69 -5.20
CA ALA A 281 6.31 20.04 -6.23
C ALA A 281 6.10 20.74 -7.58
N ARG A 282 7.10 20.71 -8.45
CA ARG A 282 6.96 21.23 -9.83
C ARG A 282 6.20 20.27 -10.74
N MET A 283 6.19 18.98 -10.40
CA MET A 283 5.60 17.92 -11.21
C MET A 283 4.61 17.07 -10.42
N LEU A 284 3.58 16.59 -11.13
CA LEU A 284 2.60 15.63 -10.64
C LEU A 284 2.59 14.39 -11.54
N ILE A 285 2.77 13.22 -10.93
CA ILE A 285 2.60 11.92 -11.57
C ILE A 285 1.28 11.28 -11.10
N GLU A 286 0.50 10.81 -12.05
CA GLU A 286 -0.80 10.18 -11.85
C GLU A 286 -0.64 8.66 -11.84
N ALA A 287 -0.61 8.08 -10.63
CA ALA A 287 -0.46 6.65 -10.40
C ALA A 287 -1.81 5.99 -10.08
N ARG A 288 -2.85 6.27 -10.88
CA ARG A 288 -4.17 5.64 -10.76
C ARG A 288 -4.69 5.18 -12.12
N HIS A 289 -5.50 4.13 -12.13
CA HIS A 289 -6.30 3.78 -13.30
C HIS A 289 -7.36 4.87 -13.54
N SER A 290 -7.50 5.31 -14.79
CA SER A 290 -8.62 6.14 -15.22
C SER A 290 -9.91 5.32 -15.11
N GLN A 291 -10.94 5.83 -14.43
CA GLN A 291 -12.26 5.21 -14.48
C GLN A 291 -12.91 5.52 -15.84
N PRO A 292 -13.44 4.53 -16.58
CA PRO A 292 -14.24 4.80 -17.76
C PRO A 292 -15.54 5.51 -17.37
N GLY A 293 -15.85 6.65 -17.99
CA GLY A 293 -17.19 7.25 -17.93
C GLY A 293 -17.40 8.46 -17.02
N LEU A 294 -16.38 8.93 -16.28
CA LEU A 294 -16.39 10.34 -15.84
C LEU A 294 -15.77 11.18 -16.96
N PRO A 295 -16.40 12.29 -17.40
CA PRO A 295 -15.68 13.25 -18.23
C PRO A 295 -14.40 13.63 -17.48
N ASP A 296 -13.25 13.45 -18.15
CA ASP A 296 -12.00 14.01 -17.70
C ASP A 296 -12.29 15.48 -17.42
N ALA A 297 -12.07 15.93 -16.19
CA ALA A 297 -12.46 17.26 -15.77
C ALA A 297 -11.62 18.28 -16.55
N ARG A 298 -12.16 18.68 -17.71
CA ARG A 298 -11.75 19.71 -18.68
C ARG A 298 -10.29 19.64 -19.18
N PRO A 299 -10.04 19.92 -20.47
CA PRO A 299 -8.67 20.10 -20.95
C PRO A 299 -8.18 21.46 -20.47
N GLU A 300 -7.39 21.51 -19.40
CA GLU A 300 -6.83 22.77 -18.87
C GLU A 300 -5.29 22.71 -18.78
N ALA A 301 -4.70 23.39 -19.77
CA ALA A 301 -3.39 24.06 -19.89
C ALA A 301 -2.10 23.51 -19.21
N GLU A 302 -1.11 23.31 -20.09
CA GLU A 302 0.35 23.14 -19.95
C GLU A 302 0.95 23.04 -18.54
N GLY A 303 1.06 21.81 -18.02
CA GLY A 303 2.14 21.38 -17.13
C GLY A 303 2.32 19.86 -17.25
N THR A 304 3.52 19.34 -17.00
CA THR A 304 3.84 17.94 -17.27
C THR A 304 3.07 17.01 -16.33
N ARG A 305 2.08 16.29 -16.89
CA ARG A 305 1.24 15.29 -16.22
C ARG A 305 1.49 13.94 -16.88
N LEU A 306 1.87 12.94 -16.10
CA LEU A 306 2.21 11.60 -16.58
C LEU A 306 1.26 10.54 -15.98
N THR A 307 0.60 9.70 -16.78
CA THR A 307 -0.31 8.63 -16.29
C THR A 307 0.28 7.21 -16.46
N ALA A 308 0.64 6.50 -15.40
CA ALA A 308 1.27 5.16 -15.53
C ALA A 308 0.44 4.15 -16.36
N GLY A 309 1.06 3.47 -17.34
CA GLY A 309 0.46 2.41 -18.17
C GLY A 309 0.85 0.99 -17.74
N GLU A 310 0.02 -0.01 -18.10
CA GLU A 310 0.24 -1.43 -17.80
C GLU A 310 1.43 -2.00 -18.57
N GLY A 311 2.47 -2.41 -17.85
CA GLY A 311 3.49 -3.34 -18.35
C GLY A 311 3.28 -4.72 -17.73
N ASP A 312 3.61 -5.77 -18.47
CA ASP A 312 3.70 -7.14 -17.96
C ASP A 312 4.55 -7.13 -16.69
N GLY A 313 4.02 -7.69 -15.59
CA GLY A 313 4.50 -7.43 -14.23
C GLY A 313 6.03 -7.48 -14.12
N PRO A 314 6.69 -6.44 -13.59
CA PRO A 314 8.13 -6.30 -13.78
C PRO A 314 8.91 -7.35 -13.02
N ALA A 315 9.84 -8.02 -13.72
CA ALA A 315 10.82 -8.94 -13.14
C ALA A 315 11.47 -8.35 -11.87
N PRO A 316 11.78 -9.17 -10.85
CA PRO A 316 12.37 -8.69 -9.60
C PRO A 316 13.64 -7.86 -9.87
N LEU A 317 13.80 -6.73 -9.17
CA LEU A 317 14.98 -5.89 -9.36
C LEU A 317 16.24 -6.64 -8.91
N PRO A 318 17.36 -6.49 -9.63
CA PRO A 318 18.58 -7.20 -9.30
C PRO A 318 19.08 -6.80 -7.91
N HIS A 319 19.12 -7.77 -6.99
CA HIS A 319 19.72 -7.61 -5.66
C HIS A 319 21.18 -8.06 -5.71
N ARG A 320 22.11 -7.24 -5.20
CA ARG A 320 23.49 -7.69 -4.97
C ARG A 320 23.69 -8.06 -3.49
N THR A 321 24.04 -9.31 -3.23
CA THR A 321 24.53 -9.76 -1.92
C THR A 321 25.98 -9.30 -1.72
N GLY A 322 26.28 -8.89 -0.48
CA GLY A 322 27.31 -7.89 -0.19
C GLY A 322 28.78 -8.31 -0.35
N ALA A 323 29.57 -7.34 -0.84
CA ALA A 323 30.99 -7.20 -0.54
C ALA A 323 31.49 -5.73 -0.46
N VAL A 324 30.65 -4.70 -0.72
CA VAL A 324 31.14 -3.32 -0.96
C VAL A 324 30.65 -2.28 0.07
N ALA A 325 29.88 -2.68 1.09
CA ALA A 325 29.27 -1.73 2.05
C ALA A 325 30.25 -1.05 3.04
N ARG A 326 31.56 -1.28 2.93
CA ARG A 326 32.55 -0.72 3.89
C ARG A 326 33.19 0.60 3.44
N ALA A 327 33.01 1.04 2.20
CA ALA A 327 33.62 2.27 1.69
C ALA A 327 32.71 3.52 1.74
N ALA A 328 31.40 3.35 1.85
CA ALA A 328 30.44 4.46 1.81
C ALA A 328 30.21 5.15 3.18
N LEU A 329 30.41 4.43 4.30
CA LEU A 329 30.19 4.98 5.64
C LEU A 329 31.35 5.87 6.14
N SER A 330 32.55 5.76 5.55
CA SER A 330 33.73 6.53 5.97
C SER A 330 33.77 7.96 5.43
N ARG A 331 32.87 8.32 4.50
CA ARG A 331 32.82 9.68 3.90
C ARG A 331 31.86 10.65 4.60
N LEU A 332 31.18 10.21 5.66
CA LEU A 332 30.27 11.03 6.49
C LEU A 332 30.84 11.37 7.87
N ALA A 333 32.02 10.86 8.23
CA ALA A 333 32.74 11.30 9.42
C ALA A 333 33.73 12.41 9.01
N GLY A 334 33.38 13.66 9.32
CA GLY A 334 34.32 14.79 9.24
C GLY A 334 35.56 14.56 10.10
N PRO A 335 36.69 15.23 9.81
CA PRO A 335 37.94 15.00 10.53
C PRO A 335 37.82 15.42 12.01
N PRO A 336 38.53 14.74 12.94
CA PRO A 336 38.51 15.10 14.35
C PRO A 336 39.20 16.47 14.56
N ALA A 337 38.58 17.31 15.39
CA ALA A 337 39.15 18.58 15.80
C ALA A 337 40.42 18.35 16.64
N HIS A 338 41.54 18.90 16.17
CA HIS A 338 42.74 19.08 16.97
C HIS A 338 42.46 20.09 18.10
N ALA A 339 42.57 19.64 19.35
CA ALA A 339 42.76 20.53 20.49
C ALA A 339 44.26 20.83 20.63
N ALA A 340 44.61 22.12 20.60
CA ALA A 340 45.92 22.63 20.95
C ALA A 340 45.76 23.57 22.15
N ALA A 341 46.79 23.53 23.01
CA ALA A 341 46.99 24.17 24.32
C ALA A 341 46.34 23.44 25.51
#